data_AF-A0A378PK92-F1
#
_entry.id   AF-A0A378PK92-F1
#
_cell.length_a   1.000
_cell.length_b   1.000
_cell.length_c   1.000
_cell.angle_alpha   90.00
_cell.angle_beta   90.00
_cell.angle_gamma   90.00
#
_symmetry.space_group_name_H-M   'P 1'
#
loop_
_entity.id
_entity.type
_entity.pdbx_description
1 polymer ?
#
loop_
_entity_poly.entity_id
_entity_poly.type
_entity_poly.pdbx_seq_one_letter_code
_entity_poly.pdbx_strand_id
1 'polypeptide(L)'
;MYSLYRYSDDFKNFILGKCTFATVILTDIDEAFQYFDSQKSRGKSLEAYDLLKAYHLRHMQGESSQKINKTNTPKINTTVAEWERAVTHPISLKLIMNDILYRHRRWKKFQHAEKLIKDNSNTFQGLNKDEQKNYPNRALGQARYNDMAMTFIDGDGFFEYIFYYRCLYDELFGDNGKVNNDKICLAIQDKNDERKEAKPLFKTLQANTGPVGDFYLFTLFRIMVMVYYDKFGDYRLEQAVKKIAQWVYCLRLSQTRISFATIENYAMKDFGYKDIEQTELNSLYHTICLTQRADEILNFKIAKVKHDFKSADGYLMPFLKEFISN
;
A
#
# COMPACT_ATOMS: atom_id res chain seq x y z
N MET A 1 29.80 -43.99 20.56
CA MET A 1 28.51 -43.58 21.13
C MET A 1 28.60 -42.63 22.34
N TYR A 2 29.79 -42.22 22.81
CA TYR A 2 29.96 -41.39 24.04
C TYR A 2 30.29 -39.90 23.78
N SER A 3 30.33 -39.45 22.53
CA SER A 3 30.79 -38.09 22.18
C SER A 3 29.66 -37.06 22.01
N LEU A 4 28.39 -37.48 21.87
CA LEU A 4 27.26 -36.56 21.66
C LEU A 4 26.60 -36.07 22.96
N TYR A 5 26.67 -36.83 24.06
CA TYR A 5 26.03 -36.46 25.32
C TYR A 5 26.78 -35.34 26.08
N ARG A 6 28.12 -35.32 26.05
CA ARG A 6 28.93 -34.29 26.73
C ARG A 6 28.69 -32.87 26.23
N TYR A 7 28.50 -32.69 24.91
CA TYR A 7 28.20 -31.38 24.34
C TYR A 7 26.87 -30.78 24.85
N SER A 8 25.89 -31.62 25.20
CA SER A 8 24.59 -31.15 25.68
C SER A 8 24.64 -30.65 27.13
N ASP A 9 25.38 -31.33 27.99
CA ASP A 9 25.52 -30.94 29.40
C ASP A 9 26.44 -29.73 29.55
N ASP A 10 27.52 -29.65 28.77
CA ASP A 10 28.41 -28.48 28.78
C ASP A 10 27.70 -27.22 28.26
N PHE A 11 26.88 -27.34 27.22
CA PHE A 11 26.08 -26.23 26.70
C PHE A 11 24.98 -25.81 27.69
N LYS A 12 24.27 -26.77 28.30
CA LYS A 12 23.28 -26.50 29.35
C LYS A 12 23.92 -25.80 30.55
N ASN A 13 25.07 -26.26 31.00
CA ASN A 13 25.82 -25.66 32.12
C ASN A 13 26.33 -24.26 31.77
N PHE A 14 26.70 -24.02 30.51
CA PHE A 14 27.03 -22.68 30.03
C PHE A 14 25.83 -21.73 30.10
N ILE A 15 24.67 -22.13 29.55
CA ILE A 15 23.45 -21.31 29.59
C ILE A 15 23.02 -21.02 31.04
N LEU A 16 23.02 -22.02 31.92
CA LEU A 16 22.55 -21.87 33.30
C LEU A 16 23.56 -21.20 34.24
N GLY A 17 24.86 -21.39 34.00
CA GLY A 17 25.92 -20.94 34.91
C GLY A 17 26.69 -19.69 34.45
N LYS A 18 26.61 -19.33 33.17
CA LYS A 18 27.39 -18.23 32.58
C LYS A 18 26.54 -17.17 31.87
N CYS A 19 25.31 -17.47 31.46
CA CYS A 19 24.42 -16.45 30.91
C CYS A 19 23.59 -15.79 32.02
N THR A 20 23.49 -14.47 31.97
CA THR A 20 22.63 -13.68 32.85
C THR A 20 21.57 -12.96 32.03
N PHE A 21 20.36 -12.88 32.59
CA PHE A 21 19.24 -12.17 32.00
C PHE A 21 18.91 -10.93 32.83
N ALA A 22 18.79 -9.79 32.15
CA ALA A 22 18.17 -8.61 32.75
C ALA A 22 16.65 -8.76 32.58
N THR A 23 15.92 -8.86 33.70
CA THR A 23 14.46 -8.95 33.69
C THR A 23 13.89 -7.66 34.27
N VAL A 24 12.98 -7.05 33.54
CA VAL A 24 12.21 -5.88 34.00
C VAL A 24 10.77 -6.33 34.08
N ILE A 25 10.21 -6.28 35.29
CA ILE A 25 8.83 -6.69 35.55
C ILE A 25 8.04 -5.42 35.82
N LEU A 26 7.05 -5.18 34.98
CA LEU A 26 6.14 -4.04 35.11
C LEU A 26 4.74 -4.60 35.37
N THR A 27 4.01 -3.95 36.27
CA THR A 27 2.67 -4.37 36.70
C THR A 27 1.57 -3.82 35.81
N ASP A 28 1.90 -2.83 34.98
CA ASP A 28 1.01 -2.19 34.04
C ASP A 28 1.48 -2.44 32.59
N ILE A 29 0.53 -2.77 31.71
CA ILE A 29 0.84 -3.12 30.33
C ILE A 29 1.24 -1.90 29.50
N ASP A 30 0.70 -0.72 29.82
CA ASP A 30 1.03 0.51 29.11
C ASP A 30 2.44 0.99 29.49
N GLU A 31 2.79 0.92 30.78
CA GLU A 31 4.17 1.13 31.25
C GLU A 31 5.13 0.13 30.59
N ALA A 32 4.74 -1.13 30.45
CA ALA A 32 5.55 -2.14 29.75
C ALA A 32 5.79 -1.79 28.28
N PHE A 33 4.77 -1.32 27.57
CA PHE A 33 4.92 -0.84 26.19
C PHE A 33 5.81 0.40 26.11
N GLN A 34 5.62 1.39 26.98
CA GLN A 34 6.44 2.60 27.01
C GLN A 34 7.90 2.28 27.33
N TYR A 35 8.13 1.41 28.31
CA TYR A 35 9.46 0.94 28.66
C TYR A 35 10.12 0.23 27.46
N PHE A 36 9.41 -0.70 26.82
CA PHE A 36 9.89 -1.39 25.62
C PHE A 36 10.25 -0.43 24.47
N ASP A 37 9.38 0.54 24.18
CA ASP A 37 9.61 1.53 23.12
C ASP A 37 10.81 2.44 23.42
N SER A 38 11.01 2.82 24.69
CA SER A 38 12.16 3.63 25.13
C SER A 38 13.50 2.88 25.04
N GLN A 39 13.52 1.58 25.36
CA GLN A 39 14.72 0.74 25.22
C GLN A 39 15.07 0.46 23.76
N LYS A 40 14.09 0.53 22.84
CA LYS A 40 14.32 0.40 21.40
C LYS A 40 14.96 1.62 20.73
N SER A 41 15.22 2.70 21.46
CA SER A 41 15.91 3.90 20.93
C SER A 41 17.34 3.65 20.43
N ARG A 42 18.00 2.57 20.86
CA ARG A 42 19.36 2.17 20.42
C ARG A 42 19.37 0.99 19.43
N GLY A 43 18.21 0.43 19.06
CA GLY A 43 18.07 -0.74 18.19
C GLY A 43 17.42 -0.44 16.82
N LYS A 44 17.13 -1.49 16.02
CA LYS A 44 16.34 -1.34 14.78
C LYS A 44 14.96 -0.76 15.13
N SER A 45 14.65 0.39 14.55
CA SER A 45 13.35 1.06 14.73
C SER A 45 12.21 0.09 14.43
N LEU A 46 11.16 0.11 15.25
CA LEU A 46 9.93 -0.63 14.99
C LEU A 46 9.34 -0.20 13.65
N GLU A 47 8.82 -1.16 12.90
CA GLU A 47 8.10 -0.84 11.68
C GLU A 47 6.80 -0.12 12.08
N ALA A 48 6.38 0.86 11.27
CA ALA A 48 5.25 1.70 11.64
C ALA A 48 3.94 0.91 11.82
N TYR A 49 3.79 -0.22 11.14
CA TYR A 49 2.65 -1.12 11.32
C TYR A 49 2.62 -1.78 12.71
N ASP A 50 3.77 -2.01 13.37
CA ASP A 50 3.81 -2.54 14.73
C ASP A 50 3.36 -1.50 15.75
N LEU A 51 3.77 -0.24 15.55
CA LEU A 51 3.34 0.89 16.37
C LEU A 51 1.83 1.12 16.26
N LEU A 52 1.30 1.06 15.03
CA LEU A 52 -0.13 1.21 14.76
C LEU A 52 -0.93 0.04 15.35
N LYS A 53 -0.45 -1.20 15.23
CA LYS A 53 -1.07 -2.35 15.88
C LYS A 53 -1.26 -2.12 17.38
N ALA A 54 -0.20 -1.71 18.09
CA ALA A 54 -0.27 -1.43 19.52
C ALA A 54 -1.28 -0.31 19.85
N TYR A 55 -1.26 0.78 19.05
CA TYR A 55 -2.20 1.89 19.21
C TYR A 55 -3.67 1.45 19.09
N HIS A 56 -4.02 0.71 18.04
CA HIS A 56 -5.41 0.30 17.83
C HIS A 56 -5.85 -0.84 18.76
N LEU A 57 -4.95 -1.73 19.19
CA LEU A 57 -5.28 -2.74 20.20
C LEU A 57 -5.74 -2.12 21.52
N ARG A 58 -5.15 -1.00 21.95
CA ARG A 58 -5.62 -0.25 23.12
C ARG A 58 -7.05 0.27 22.92
N HIS A 59 -7.36 0.78 21.73
CA HIS A 59 -8.71 1.26 21.39
C HIS A 59 -9.76 0.12 21.34
N MET A 60 -9.35 -1.12 21.02
CA MET A 60 -10.22 -2.30 21.14
C MET A 60 -10.51 -2.70 22.59
N GLN A 61 -9.56 -2.47 23.49
CA GLN A 61 -9.68 -2.80 24.92
C GLN A 61 -10.51 -1.76 25.70
N GLY A 62 -10.52 -0.51 25.24
CA GLY A 62 -11.20 0.62 25.88
C GLY A 62 -10.30 1.37 26.87
N GLU A 63 -10.58 2.66 27.12
CA GLU A 63 -9.75 3.54 27.96
C GLU A 63 -9.70 3.14 29.45
N SER A 64 -10.64 2.31 29.92
CA SER A 64 -10.64 1.77 31.27
C SER A 64 -9.95 0.40 31.32
N SER A 65 -8.63 0.39 31.26
CA SER A 65 -7.75 -0.79 31.35
C SER A 65 -7.93 -1.63 32.63
N GLN A 66 -8.73 -1.18 33.61
CA GLN A 66 -8.98 -1.89 34.87
C GLN A 66 -10.04 -3.01 34.81
N LYS A 67 -10.79 -3.14 33.72
CA LYS A 67 -11.56 -4.35 33.44
C LYS A 67 -11.19 -4.80 32.04
N ILE A 68 -10.27 -5.77 31.94
CA ILE A 68 -10.20 -6.63 30.77
C ILE A 68 -11.63 -7.14 30.56
N ASN A 69 -12.33 -6.56 29.58
CA ASN A 69 -13.61 -7.07 29.15
C ASN A 69 -13.31 -8.45 28.55
N LYS A 70 -13.41 -9.51 29.38
CA LYS A 70 -13.13 -10.91 29.02
C LYS A 70 -13.85 -11.34 27.73
N THR A 71 -14.92 -10.63 27.36
CA THR A 71 -15.68 -10.78 26.12
C THR A 71 -14.92 -10.43 24.85
N ASN A 72 -13.97 -9.48 24.88
CA ASN A 72 -13.22 -9.04 23.67
C ASN A 72 -11.90 -9.79 23.48
N THR A 73 -11.43 -10.53 24.49
CA THR A 73 -10.15 -11.26 24.47
C THR A 73 -10.03 -12.23 23.29
N PRO A 74 -11.06 -13.03 22.93
CA PRO A 74 -10.97 -13.93 21.77
C PRO A 74 -10.76 -13.16 20.46
N LYS A 75 -11.51 -12.07 20.23
CA LYS A 75 -11.38 -11.24 19.02
C LYS A 75 -9.99 -10.63 18.91
N ILE A 76 -9.49 -10.03 20.00
CA ILE A 76 -8.15 -9.45 20.07
C ILE A 76 -7.07 -10.49 19.72
N ASN A 77 -7.16 -11.70 20.29
CA ASN A 77 -6.19 -12.75 20.02
C ASN A 77 -6.20 -13.19 18.55
N THR A 78 -7.39 -13.36 17.97
CA THR A 78 -7.54 -13.68 16.54
C THR A 78 -6.96 -12.58 15.66
N THR A 79 -7.29 -11.31 15.92
CA THR A 79 -6.75 -10.15 15.19
C THR A 79 -5.23 -10.07 15.28
N VAL A 80 -4.67 -10.30 16.47
CA VAL A 80 -3.22 -10.34 16.68
C VAL A 80 -2.57 -11.46 15.86
N ALA A 81 -3.13 -12.67 15.89
CA ALA A 81 -2.59 -13.80 15.14
C ALA A 81 -2.65 -13.59 13.62
N GLU A 82 -3.75 -13.03 13.11
CA GLU A 82 -3.89 -12.65 11.70
C GLU A 82 -2.92 -11.55 11.29
N TRP A 83 -2.72 -10.56 12.16
CA TRP A 83 -1.76 -9.48 11.94
C TRP A 83 -0.33 -10.01 11.82
N GLU A 84 0.10 -10.87 12.75
CA GLU A 84 1.44 -11.48 12.71
C GLU A 84 1.63 -12.34 11.46
N ARG A 85 0.60 -13.09 11.05
CA ARG A 85 0.64 -13.85 9.79
C ARG A 85 0.78 -12.93 8.57
N ALA A 86 0.16 -11.75 8.61
CA ALA A 86 0.20 -10.78 7.52
C ALA A 86 1.56 -10.08 7.37
N VAL A 87 2.42 -10.07 8.40
CA VAL A 87 3.77 -9.47 8.34
C VAL A 87 4.64 -10.17 7.28
N THR A 88 4.60 -11.51 7.24
CA THR A 88 5.46 -12.33 6.36
C THR A 88 4.76 -12.85 5.11
N HIS A 89 3.45 -12.62 4.99
CA HIS A 89 2.67 -13.01 3.82
C HIS A 89 3.12 -12.25 2.55
N PRO A 90 3.03 -12.84 1.33
CA PRO A 90 3.38 -12.13 0.08
C PRO A 90 2.66 -10.79 -0.09
N ILE A 91 1.35 -10.76 0.23
CA ILE A 91 0.57 -9.53 0.40
C ILE A 91 0.81 -8.99 1.82
N SER A 92 2.02 -8.48 2.04
CA SER A 92 2.50 -8.09 3.36
C SER A 92 1.85 -6.80 3.87
N LEU A 93 1.90 -6.59 5.19
CA LEU A 93 1.53 -5.31 5.80
C LEU A 93 2.35 -4.14 5.23
N LYS A 94 3.64 -4.34 4.94
CA LYS A 94 4.48 -3.31 4.33
C LYS A 94 3.95 -2.90 2.94
N LEU A 95 3.57 -3.87 2.11
CA LEU A 95 3.02 -3.60 0.79
C LEU A 95 1.71 -2.80 0.90
N ILE A 96 0.76 -3.28 1.69
CA ILE A 96 -0.56 -2.65 1.78
C ILE A 96 -0.48 -1.32 2.52
N MET A 97 0.11 -1.29 3.72
CA MET A 97 0.14 -0.07 4.54
C MET A 97 1.11 0.97 3.99
N ASN A 98 2.37 0.61 3.77
CA ASN A 98 3.41 1.60 3.46
C ASN A 98 3.39 1.99 1.99
N ASP A 99 3.30 1.00 1.10
CA ASP A 99 3.49 1.23 -0.33
C ASP A 99 2.20 1.64 -1.04
N ILE A 100 1.02 1.30 -0.51
CA ILE A 100 -0.27 1.57 -1.17
C ILE A 100 -1.10 2.58 -0.39
N LEU A 101 -1.59 2.21 0.79
CA LEU A 101 -2.58 3.00 1.53
C LEU A 101 -1.98 4.31 2.04
N TYR A 102 -0.79 4.27 2.63
CA TYR A 102 -0.11 5.46 3.14
C TYR A 102 0.14 6.48 2.03
N ARG A 103 0.69 6.03 0.89
CA ARG A 103 0.96 6.89 -0.26
C ARG A 103 -0.32 7.53 -0.78
N HIS A 104 -1.38 6.76 -0.99
CA HIS A 104 -2.65 7.33 -1.43
C HIS A 104 -3.24 8.33 -0.43
N ARG A 105 -3.29 8.00 0.87
CA ARG A 105 -3.84 8.88 1.92
C ARG A 105 -3.12 10.23 1.98
N ARG A 106 -1.80 10.23 1.79
CA ARG A 106 -0.96 11.43 1.77
C ARG A 106 -1.07 12.19 0.45
N TRP A 107 -0.98 11.51 -0.69
CA TRP A 107 -1.06 12.13 -2.02
C TRP A 107 -2.44 12.75 -2.31
N LYS A 108 -3.53 12.15 -1.83
CA LYS A 108 -4.88 12.75 -1.90
C LYS A 108 -4.96 14.11 -1.19
N LYS A 109 -4.05 14.37 -0.23
CA LYS A 109 -3.91 15.63 0.51
C LYS A 109 -2.71 16.47 0.03
N PHE A 110 -2.09 16.12 -1.09
CA PHE A 110 -0.87 16.77 -1.62
C PHE A 110 0.33 16.72 -0.65
N GLN A 111 0.45 15.65 0.11
CA GLN A 111 1.52 15.47 1.09
C GLN A 111 2.54 14.42 0.62
N HIS A 112 3.82 14.68 0.91
CA HIS A 112 4.88 13.71 0.64
C HIS A 112 4.71 12.41 1.43
N ALA A 113 5.08 11.29 0.80
CA ALA A 113 4.76 9.94 1.26
C ALA A 113 5.87 8.91 0.99
N GLU A 114 7.14 9.32 0.96
CA GLU A 114 8.26 8.41 0.66
C GLU A 114 8.37 7.24 1.63
N LYS A 115 8.20 7.52 2.93
CA LYS A 115 8.29 6.50 3.98
C LYS A 115 7.22 6.75 5.04
N LEU A 116 6.56 5.65 5.44
CA LEU A 116 5.77 5.60 6.66
C LEU A 116 6.73 5.39 7.84
N ILE A 117 6.76 6.35 8.76
CA ILE A 117 7.59 6.37 9.96
C ILE A 117 6.73 6.78 11.16
N LYS A 118 7.30 6.74 12.38
CA LYS A 118 6.59 7.11 13.62
C LYS A 118 5.93 8.49 13.53
N ASP A 119 6.64 9.49 13.00
CA ASP A 119 6.18 10.89 12.96
C ASP A 119 4.96 11.13 12.05
N ASN A 120 4.73 10.26 11.07
CA ASN A 120 3.59 10.36 10.13
C ASN A 120 2.62 9.18 10.26
N SER A 121 2.77 8.37 11.31
CA SER A 121 1.88 7.25 11.64
C SER A 121 0.44 7.70 11.91
N ASN A 122 0.24 8.95 12.33
CA ASN A 122 -1.07 9.58 12.49
C ASN A 122 -1.93 9.56 11.21
N THR A 123 -1.35 9.29 10.03
CA THR A 123 -2.09 9.04 8.79
C THR A 123 -3.10 7.89 8.93
N PHE A 124 -2.81 6.94 9.82
CA PHE A 124 -3.66 5.79 10.15
C PHE A 124 -4.31 5.91 11.53
N GLN A 125 -4.32 7.09 12.15
CA GLN A 125 -5.17 7.33 13.32
C GLN A 125 -6.52 7.83 12.83
N GLY A 126 -7.58 7.16 13.27
CA GLY A 126 -8.95 7.38 12.90
C GLY A 126 -9.64 8.36 13.84
N LEU A 127 -10.93 8.13 14.06
CA LEU A 127 -11.65 8.74 15.17
C LEU A 127 -11.74 7.73 16.31
N ASN A 128 -11.55 8.18 17.54
CA ASN A 128 -11.94 7.37 18.68
C ASN A 128 -13.49 7.32 18.80
N LYS A 129 -14.01 6.43 19.65
CA LYS A 129 -15.46 6.20 19.80
C LYS A 129 -16.22 7.42 20.31
N ASP A 130 -15.58 8.31 21.06
CA ASP A 130 -16.22 9.52 21.56
C ASP A 130 -16.20 10.64 20.51
N GLU A 131 -15.12 10.80 19.77
CA GLU A 131 -15.03 11.72 18.63
C GLU A 131 -16.03 11.36 17.53
N GLN A 132 -16.29 10.07 17.31
CA GLN A 132 -17.28 9.61 16.33
C GLN A 132 -18.65 10.27 16.52
N LYS A 133 -19.06 10.52 17.77
CA LYS A 133 -20.34 11.18 18.10
C LYS A 133 -20.42 12.60 17.56
N ASN A 134 -19.29 13.29 17.44
CA ASN A 134 -19.20 14.66 16.94
C ASN A 134 -19.16 14.72 15.40
N TYR A 135 -19.01 13.58 14.69
CA TYR A 135 -18.90 13.52 13.23
C TYR A 135 -19.88 12.52 12.58
N PRO A 136 -21.20 12.67 12.77
CA PRO A 136 -22.21 11.68 12.36
C PRO A 136 -22.23 11.41 10.84
N ASN A 137 -21.96 12.43 10.02
CA ASN A 137 -21.90 12.29 8.56
C ASN A 137 -20.73 11.39 8.10
N ARG A 138 -19.65 11.29 8.89
CA ARG A 138 -18.54 10.37 8.58
C ARG A 138 -18.91 8.92 8.87
N ALA A 139 -19.70 8.66 9.92
CA ALA A 139 -20.21 7.33 10.23
C ALA A 139 -21.18 6.81 9.15
N LEU A 140 -22.03 7.69 8.61
CA LEU A 140 -22.90 7.37 7.47
C LEU A 140 -22.12 7.08 6.17
N GLY A 141 -21.01 7.79 5.93
CA GLY A 141 -20.12 7.54 4.80
C GLY A 141 -19.46 6.16 4.86
N GLN A 142 -18.96 5.76 6.04
CA GLN A 142 -18.36 4.43 6.28
C GLN A 142 -19.28 3.26 5.95
N ALA A 143 -20.58 3.41 6.14
CA ALA A 143 -21.55 2.34 5.91
C ALA A 143 -21.99 2.20 4.45
N ARG A 144 -21.68 3.18 3.58
CA ARG A 144 -22.30 3.28 2.24
C ARG A 144 -21.32 3.27 1.07
N TYR A 145 -20.05 3.65 1.29
CA TYR A 145 -19.07 3.75 0.21
C TYR A 145 -17.69 3.31 0.69
N ASN A 146 -16.96 2.59 -0.17
CA ASN A 146 -15.54 2.33 0.03
C ASN A 146 -14.73 3.52 -0.48
N ASP A 147 -13.83 4.05 0.35
CA ASP A 147 -12.83 5.03 -0.04
C ASP A 147 -11.51 4.67 0.66
N MET A 148 -10.48 4.39 -0.12
CA MET A 148 -9.15 3.99 0.35
C MET A 148 -8.44 5.07 1.17
N ALA A 149 -8.96 6.30 1.20
CA ALA A 149 -8.51 7.36 2.10
C ALA A 149 -9.53 7.73 3.20
N MET A 150 -10.56 6.92 3.38
CA MET A 150 -11.60 7.14 4.40
C MET A 150 -11.02 7.15 5.81
N THR A 151 -11.59 8.00 6.66
CA THR A 151 -11.37 7.94 8.11
C THR A 151 -12.16 6.75 8.68
N PHE A 152 -11.49 5.83 9.36
CA PHE A 152 -12.11 4.72 10.08
C PHE A 152 -12.22 5.02 11.58
N ILE A 153 -12.86 4.14 12.34
CA ILE A 153 -12.87 4.19 13.80
C ILE A 153 -11.67 3.40 14.34
N ASP A 154 -10.97 3.97 15.31
CA ASP A 154 -9.81 3.33 15.92
C ASP A 154 -10.18 2.03 16.63
N GLY A 155 -9.25 1.07 16.60
CA GLY A 155 -9.48 -0.28 17.09
C GLY A 155 -9.93 -1.19 15.97
N ASP A 156 -11.11 -1.79 16.10
CA ASP A 156 -11.62 -2.78 15.15
C ASP A 156 -11.64 -2.26 13.71
N GLY A 157 -12.10 -1.01 13.50
CA GLY A 157 -12.21 -0.42 12.17
C GLY A 157 -10.88 -0.26 11.44
N PHE A 158 -9.78 -0.05 12.16
CA PHE A 158 -8.44 -0.05 11.56
C PHE A 158 -8.05 -1.44 11.03
N PHE A 159 -8.22 -2.49 11.85
CA PHE A 159 -7.85 -3.84 11.44
C PHE A 159 -8.72 -4.33 10.29
N GLU A 160 -10.04 -4.11 10.37
CA GLU A 160 -10.99 -4.43 9.30
C GLU A 160 -10.62 -3.71 8.00
N TYR A 161 -10.31 -2.42 8.07
CA TYR A 161 -9.83 -1.64 6.93
C TYR A 161 -8.56 -2.22 6.31
N ILE A 162 -7.51 -2.52 7.11
CA ILE A 162 -6.27 -3.09 6.58
C ILE A 162 -6.50 -4.46 5.95
N PHE A 163 -7.25 -5.34 6.60
CA PHE A 163 -7.52 -6.68 6.06
C PHE A 163 -8.40 -6.63 4.81
N TYR A 164 -9.38 -5.73 4.76
CA TYR A 164 -10.19 -5.51 3.55
C TYR A 164 -9.30 -5.16 2.34
N TYR A 165 -8.38 -4.19 2.47
CA TYR A 165 -7.51 -3.82 1.36
C TYR A 165 -6.43 -4.86 1.04
N ARG A 166 -6.08 -5.75 1.97
CA ARG A 166 -5.28 -6.95 1.67
C ARG A 166 -6.05 -7.93 0.78
N CYS A 167 -7.30 -8.23 1.12
CA CYS A 167 -8.17 -9.08 0.32
C CYS A 167 -8.44 -8.47 -1.07
N LEU A 168 -8.74 -7.17 -1.12
CA LEU A 168 -8.96 -6.48 -2.39
C LEU A 168 -7.72 -6.50 -3.29
N TYR A 169 -6.53 -6.36 -2.70
CA TYR A 169 -5.29 -6.48 -3.47
C TYR A 169 -5.16 -7.87 -4.10
N ASP A 170 -5.47 -8.94 -3.36
CA ASP A 170 -5.45 -10.30 -3.89
C ASP A 170 -6.51 -10.52 -4.98
N GLU A 171 -7.74 -10.03 -4.75
CA GLU A 171 -8.84 -10.10 -5.71
C GLU A 171 -8.50 -9.40 -7.04
N LEU A 172 -7.75 -8.29 -6.99
CA LEU A 172 -7.32 -7.58 -8.19
C LEU A 172 -6.09 -8.24 -8.84
N PHE A 173 -5.05 -8.53 -8.05
CA PHE A 173 -3.70 -8.76 -8.55
C PHE A 173 -3.13 -10.17 -8.28
N GLY A 174 -3.85 -11.00 -7.52
CA GLY A 174 -3.52 -12.40 -7.29
C GLY A 174 -3.49 -13.20 -8.59
N ASP A 175 -3.13 -14.47 -8.54
CA ASP A 175 -2.91 -15.27 -9.76
C ASP A 175 -4.15 -15.37 -10.64
N ASN A 176 -5.34 -15.44 -10.03
CA ASN A 176 -6.64 -15.39 -10.71
C ASN A 176 -7.33 -14.02 -10.55
N GLY A 177 -6.55 -12.99 -10.29
CA GLY A 177 -7.05 -11.65 -10.00
C GLY A 177 -7.75 -11.01 -11.19
N LYS A 178 -8.66 -10.07 -10.92
CA LYS A 178 -9.48 -9.41 -11.94
C LYS A 178 -8.69 -8.71 -13.03
N VAL A 179 -7.45 -8.26 -12.78
CA VAL A 179 -6.61 -7.63 -13.80
C VAL A 179 -5.69 -8.58 -14.56
N ASN A 180 -5.73 -9.88 -14.22
CA ASN A 180 -4.95 -10.95 -14.83
C ASN A 180 -5.85 -11.80 -15.73
N ASN A 181 -6.36 -11.23 -16.81
CA ASN A 181 -7.24 -11.94 -17.74
C ASN A 181 -6.95 -11.59 -19.22
N ASP A 182 -7.50 -12.39 -20.12
CA ASP A 182 -7.25 -12.31 -21.57
C ASP A 182 -7.76 -11.03 -22.23
N LYS A 183 -8.63 -10.26 -21.58
CA LYS A 183 -9.12 -8.97 -22.08
C LYS A 183 -8.18 -7.83 -21.70
N ILE A 184 -7.50 -7.94 -20.56
CA ILE A 184 -6.48 -6.98 -20.10
C ILE A 184 -5.11 -7.49 -20.51
N CYS A 185 -4.87 -7.46 -21.81
CA CYS A 185 -3.65 -7.94 -22.44
C CYS A 185 -2.91 -6.84 -23.22
N LEU A 186 -1.67 -7.15 -23.57
CA LEU A 186 -0.79 -6.39 -24.45
C LEU A 186 -0.47 -7.23 -25.68
N ALA A 187 -0.47 -6.62 -26.86
CA ALA A 187 -0.02 -7.30 -28.07
C ALA A 187 1.49 -7.11 -28.21
N ILE A 188 2.26 -8.17 -27.95
CA ILE A 188 3.71 -8.14 -28.11
C ILE A 188 4.06 -8.72 -29.47
N GLN A 189 4.78 -7.94 -30.29
CA GLN A 189 5.47 -8.47 -31.47
C GLN A 189 6.83 -9.01 -31.03
N ASP A 190 7.03 -10.32 -31.17
CA ASP A 190 8.37 -10.88 -31.10
C ASP A 190 9.16 -10.41 -32.32
N LYS A 191 10.44 -10.08 -32.13
CA LYS A 191 11.31 -9.68 -33.26
C LYS A 191 11.59 -10.85 -34.20
N ASN A 192 11.38 -12.09 -33.75
CA ASN A 192 11.71 -13.32 -34.46
C ASN A 192 10.49 -14.15 -34.88
N ASP A 193 9.26 -13.73 -34.55
CA ASP A 193 8.03 -14.43 -34.91
C ASP A 193 6.98 -13.41 -35.40
N GLU A 194 6.40 -13.65 -36.58
CA GLU A 194 5.35 -12.78 -37.16
C GLU A 194 4.03 -12.84 -36.36
N ARG A 195 3.91 -13.76 -35.40
CA ARG A 195 2.74 -13.89 -34.54
C ARG A 195 2.72 -12.83 -33.43
N LYS A 196 1.64 -12.06 -33.38
CA LYS A 196 1.30 -11.22 -32.21
C LYS A 196 0.79 -12.12 -31.10
N GLU A 197 1.56 -12.24 -30.02
CA GLU A 197 1.13 -12.94 -28.81
C GLU A 197 0.50 -11.93 -27.84
N ALA A 198 -0.72 -12.20 -27.38
CA ALA A 198 -1.38 -11.41 -26.36
C ALA A 198 -0.94 -11.90 -24.97
N LYS A 199 -0.26 -11.05 -24.18
CA LYS A 199 0.16 -11.39 -22.81
C LYS A 199 -0.62 -10.56 -21.78
N PRO A 200 -0.99 -11.13 -20.61
CA PRO A 200 -1.66 -10.37 -19.56
C PRO A 200 -0.84 -9.14 -19.16
N LEU A 201 -1.46 -7.95 -19.21
CA LEU A 201 -0.82 -6.66 -18.98
C LEU A 201 -0.12 -6.64 -17.62
N PHE A 202 -0.86 -6.97 -16.55
CA PHE A 202 -0.34 -6.88 -15.19
C PHE A 202 0.85 -7.80 -14.96
N LYS A 203 0.75 -9.09 -15.32
CA LYS A 203 1.87 -10.05 -15.19
C LYS A 203 3.08 -9.61 -16.01
N THR A 204 2.85 -9.04 -17.19
CA THR A 204 3.93 -8.48 -18.02
C THR A 204 4.62 -7.31 -17.31
N LEU A 205 3.86 -6.35 -16.79
CA LEU A 205 4.42 -5.22 -16.02
C LEU A 205 5.14 -5.67 -14.75
N GLN A 206 4.58 -6.64 -14.04
CA GLN A 206 5.16 -7.23 -12.84
C GLN A 206 6.51 -7.91 -13.13
N ALA A 207 6.57 -8.75 -14.16
CA ALA A 207 7.78 -9.47 -14.56
C ALA A 207 8.90 -8.52 -15.02
N ASN A 208 8.54 -7.34 -15.53
CA ASN A 208 9.49 -6.32 -15.98
C ASN A 208 9.77 -5.24 -14.92
N THR A 209 9.35 -5.45 -13.67
CA THR A 209 9.70 -4.57 -12.55
C THR A 209 11.09 -4.94 -12.04
N GLY A 210 12.13 -4.26 -12.54
CA GLY A 210 13.52 -4.50 -12.15
C GLY A 210 14.09 -3.40 -11.25
N PRO A 211 14.76 -2.37 -11.81
CA PRO A 211 15.35 -1.27 -11.06
C PRO A 211 14.35 -0.55 -10.13
N VAL A 212 14.88 0.13 -9.11
CA VAL A 212 14.10 0.89 -8.10
C VAL A 212 13.10 1.87 -8.73
N GLY A 213 13.45 2.50 -9.85
CA GLY A 213 12.54 3.42 -10.57
C GLY A 213 11.31 2.73 -11.15
N ASP A 214 11.49 1.53 -11.73
CA ASP A 214 10.39 0.74 -12.30
C ASP A 214 9.50 0.16 -11.19
N PHE A 215 10.08 -0.17 -10.03
CA PHE A 215 9.31 -0.50 -8.83
C PHE A 215 8.39 0.65 -8.39
N TYR A 216 8.86 1.91 -8.45
CA TYR A 216 8.02 3.04 -8.11
C TYR A 216 6.88 3.26 -9.11
N LEU A 217 7.14 3.10 -10.41
CA LEU A 217 6.10 3.13 -11.45
C LEU A 217 5.05 2.04 -11.24
N PHE A 218 5.47 0.80 -11.06
CA PHE A 218 4.57 -0.32 -10.85
C PHE A 218 3.76 -0.17 -9.56
N THR A 219 4.33 0.47 -8.54
CA THR A 219 3.59 0.83 -7.33
C THR A 219 2.54 1.91 -7.58
N LEU A 220 2.88 2.98 -8.32
CA LEU A 220 1.89 4.00 -8.73
C LEU A 220 0.75 3.39 -9.53
N PHE A 221 1.06 2.51 -10.48
CA PHE A 221 0.06 1.77 -11.27
C PHE A 221 -0.89 0.97 -10.36
N ARG A 222 -0.36 0.18 -9.42
CA ARG A 222 -1.19 -0.61 -8.48
C ARG A 222 -2.09 0.28 -7.62
N ILE A 223 -1.56 1.38 -7.09
CA ILE A 223 -2.35 2.36 -6.32
C ILE A 223 -3.50 2.88 -7.18
N MET A 224 -3.24 3.32 -8.41
CA MET A 224 -4.27 3.89 -9.28
C MET A 224 -5.37 2.89 -9.63
N VAL A 225 -5.01 1.63 -9.90
CA VAL A 225 -5.99 0.57 -10.16
C VAL A 225 -6.84 0.29 -8.93
N MET A 226 -6.24 0.22 -7.73
CA MET A 226 -7.01 0.04 -6.49
C MET A 226 -7.94 1.21 -6.23
N VAL A 227 -7.48 2.47 -6.38
CA VAL A 227 -8.32 3.66 -6.19
C VAL A 227 -9.47 3.69 -7.20
N TYR A 228 -9.23 3.27 -8.45
CA TYR A 228 -10.29 3.14 -9.44
C TYR A 228 -11.33 2.11 -9.02
N TYR A 229 -10.89 0.90 -8.69
CA TYR A 229 -11.78 -0.21 -8.35
C TYR A 229 -12.56 0.07 -7.07
N ASP A 230 -11.92 0.68 -6.08
CA ASP A 230 -12.57 1.05 -4.82
C ASP A 230 -13.77 2.00 -5.03
N LYS A 231 -13.72 2.85 -6.07
CA LYS A 231 -14.80 3.77 -6.44
C LYS A 231 -15.82 3.19 -7.42
N PHE A 232 -15.39 2.39 -8.40
CA PHE A 232 -16.23 1.99 -9.55
C PHE A 232 -16.44 0.48 -9.68
N GLY A 233 -15.77 -0.32 -8.85
CA GLY A 233 -15.75 -1.78 -8.96
C GLY A 233 -15.33 -2.25 -10.35
N ASP A 234 -16.08 -3.22 -10.88
CA ASP A 234 -15.83 -3.80 -12.21
C ASP A 234 -16.26 -2.89 -13.38
N TYR A 235 -16.97 -1.79 -13.13
CA TYR A 235 -17.50 -0.94 -14.21
C TYR A 235 -16.34 -0.38 -15.04
N ARG A 236 -16.23 -0.83 -16.30
CA ARG A 236 -15.18 -0.43 -17.26
C ARG A 236 -13.73 -0.62 -16.76
N LEU A 237 -13.52 -1.57 -15.85
CA LEU A 237 -12.22 -1.86 -15.26
C LEU A 237 -11.13 -2.14 -16.31
N GLU A 238 -11.45 -2.93 -17.34
CA GLU A 238 -10.50 -3.25 -18.41
C GLU A 238 -9.94 -2.00 -19.10
N GLN A 239 -10.82 -1.09 -19.50
CA GLN A 239 -10.41 0.14 -20.20
C GLN A 239 -9.63 1.06 -19.25
N ALA A 240 -10.05 1.14 -17.99
CA ALA A 240 -9.38 1.96 -16.99
C ALA A 240 -7.97 1.44 -16.70
N VAL A 241 -7.79 0.13 -16.52
CA VAL A 241 -6.47 -0.48 -16.26
C VAL A 241 -5.50 -0.22 -17.41
N LYS A 242 -5.95 -0.37 -18.67
CA LYS A 242 -5.13 -0.03 -19.86
C LYS A 242 -4.76 1.45 -19.90
N LYS A 243 -5.73 2.34 -19.61
CA LYS A 243 -5.52 3.80 -19.56
C LYS A 243 -4.54 4.22 -18.46
N ILE A 244 -4.65 3.61 -17.27
CA ILE A 244 -3.76 3.85 -16.14
C ILE A 244 -2.34 3.39 -16.48
N ALA A 245 -2.18 2.19 -17.06
CA ALA A 245 -0.89 1.70 -17.52
C ALA A 245 -0.27 2.65 -18.56
N GLN A 246 -1.05 3.09 -19.56
CA GLN A 246 -0.60 4.05 -20.55
C GLN A 246 -0.03 5.31 -19.90
N TRP A 247 -0.81 5.95 -19.01
CA TRP A 247 -0.40 7.18 -18.36
C TRP A 247 0.83 6.99 -17.47
N VAL A 248 0.84 5.99 -16.59
CA VAL A 248 1.98 5.75 -15.68
C VAL A 248 3.27 5.54 -16.46
N TYR A 249 3.23 4.74 -17.53
CA TYR A 249 4.43 4.39 -18.26
C TYR A 249 4.83 5.41 -19.35
N CYS A 250 3.98 6.40 -19.67
CA CYS A 250 4.43 7.61 -20.38
C CYS A 250 5.56 8.32 -19.61
N LEU A 251 5.54 8.30 -18.27
CA LEU A 251 6.63 8.86 -17.47
C LEU A 251 7.96 8.14 -17.72
N ARG A 252 7.95 6.82 -17.93
CA ARG A 252 9.16 6.04 -18.24
C ARG A 252 9.79 6.45 -19.55
N LEU A 253 8.98 6.71 -20.57
CA LEU A 253 9.45 7.20 -21.88
C LEU A 253 10.04 8.61 -21.85
N SER A 254 9.67 9.36 -20.83
CA SER A 254 9.99 10.78 -20.73
C SER A 254 11.21 11.04 -19.87
N GLN A 255 11.65 10.05 -19.07
CA GLN A 255 12.72 10.22 -18.09
C GLN A 255 13.64 8.99 -17.99
N THR A 256 14.94 9.25 -18.10
CA THR A 256 16.01 8.27 -17.89
C THR A 256 16.05 7.72 -16.47
N ARG A 257 15.91 8.61 -15.47
CA ARG A 257 15.94 8.26 -14.06
C ARG A 257 14.62 8.61 -13.40
N ILE A 258 14.01 7.61 -12.77
CA ILE A 258 12.79 7.78 -11.98
C ILE A 258 13.15 7.66 -10.50
N SER A 259 13.13 8.79 -9.80
CA SER A 259 13.21 8.84 -8.34
C SER A 259 11.81 8.78 -7.73
N PHE A 260 11.71 8.59 -6.41
CA PHE A 260 10.42 8.67 -5.73
C PHE A 260 9.78 10.06 -5.89
N ALA A 261 10.58 11.13 -5.74
CA ALA A 261 10.14 12.51 -5.99
C ALA A 261 9.61 12.71 -7.43
N THR A 262 10.13 11.97 -8.39
CA THR A 262 9.61 11.99 -9.78
C THR A 262 8.19 11.46 -9.83
N ILE A 263 7.92 10.34 -9.15
CA ILE A 263 6.56 9.75 -9.05
C ILE A 263 5.62 10.70 -8.31
N GLU A 264 6.04 11.23 -7.17
CA GLU A 264 5.24 12.16 -6.37
C GLU A 264 4.86 13.39 -7.18
N ASN A 265 5.85 14.00 -7.83
CA ASN A 265 5.59 15.08 -8.75
C ASN A 265 4.65 14.60 -9.86
N TYR A 266 4.89 13.49 -10.54
CA TYR A 266 3.99 13.07 -11.62
C TYR A 266 2.53 12.84 -11.17
N ALA A 267 2.31 12.27 -9.99
CA ALA A 267 0.98 12.07 -9.42
C ALA A 267 0.32 13.37 -8.91
N MET A 268 1.10 14.30 -8.36
CA MET A 268 0.62 15.49 -7.64
C MET A 268 0.90 16.84 -8.33
N LYS A 269 1.67 16.87 -9.42
CA LYS A 269 2.09 18.07 -10.17
C LYS A 269 0.93 18.56 -11.02
N ASP A 270 0.00 19.22 -10.34
CA ASP A 270 -0.55 20.52 -10.71
C ASP A 270 -1.80 20.81 -9.86
N PHE A 271 -1.56 21.17 -8.59
CA PHE A 271 -2.30 22.27 -7.96
C PHE A 271 -1.39 23.51 -7.96
N GLY A 272 -0.85 23.84 -9.13
CA GLY A 272 -0.30 25.16 -9.38
C GLY A 272 -1.46 26.04 -9.78
N TYR A 273 -1.89 26.95 -8.90
CA TYR A 273 -2.75 28.07 -9.24
C TYR A 273 -2.03 28.88 -10.33
N LYS A 274 -2.24 28.53 -11.60
CA LYS A 274 -1.96 29.41 -12.72
C LYS A 274 -3.31 30.01 -13.09
N ASP A 275 -3.44 31.28 -12.74
CA ASP A 275 -4.46 32.25 -13.12
C ASP A 275 -5.69 31.71 -13.88
N ILE A 276 -6.83 31.76 -13.19
CA ILE A 276 -8.16 32.16 -13.68
C ILE A 276 -8.42 31.82 -15.16
N GLU A 277 -8.87 30.59 -15.43
CA GLU A 277 -10.09 30.26 -16.22
C GLU A 277 -10.15 28.79 -16.68
N GLN A 278 -9.06 28.03 -16.68
CA GLN A 278 -9.09 26.61 -17.08
C GLN A 278 -8.13 25.76 -16.23
N THR A 279 -8.63 25.20 -15.13
CA THR A 279 -7.91 24.15 -14.40
C THR A 279 -8.05 22.84 -15.19
N GLU A 280 -7.21 22.62 -16.20
CA GLU A 280 -7.06 21.29 -16.77
C GLU A 280 -6.39 20.39 -15.72
N LEU A 281 -7.09 19.34 -15.28
CA LEU A 281 -6.47 18.30 -14.46
C LEU A 281 -5.33 17.68 -15.28
N ASN A 282 -4.09 18.06 -15.02
CA ASN A 282 -2.92 17.50 -15.73
C ASN A 282 -2.52 16.10 -15.23
N SER A 283 -3.13 15.64 -14.13
CA SER A 283 -2.85 14.35 -13.50
C SER A 283 -4.04 13.40 -13.60
N LEU A 284 -3.84 12.26 -14.26
CA LEU A 284 -4.84 11.19 -14.27
C LEU A 284 -5.08 10.65 -12.86
N TYR A 285 -4.03 10.55 -12.03
CA TYR A 285 -4.16 10.14 -10.63
C TYR A 285 -5.16 11.01 -9.88
N HIS A 286 -5.03 12.33 -10.00
CA HIS A 286 -5.93 13.25 -9.31
C HIS A 286 -7.35 13.23 -9.90
N THR A 287 -7.47 13.06 -11.21
CA THR A 287 -8.76 12.85 -11.89
C THR A 287 -9.49 11.65 -11.31
N ILE A 288 -8.82 10.49 -11.15
CA ILE A 288 -9.39 9.29 -10.52
C ILE A 288 -9.84 9.60 -9.07
N CYS A 289 -9.04 10.36 -8.32
CA CYS A 289 -9.37 10.71 -6.93
C CYS A 289 -10.63 11.58 -6.82
N LEU A 290 -10.85 12.53 -7.72
CA LEU A 290 -11.93 13.52 -7.62
C LEU A 290 -13.22 13.13 -8.34
N THR A 291 -13.11 12.51 -9.51
CA THR A 291 -14.27 12.27 -10.37
C THR A 291 -15.27 11.30 -9.74
N GLN A 292 -16.54 11.52 -10.06
CA GLN A 292 -17.66 10.64 -9.68
C GLN A 292 -18.09 9.73 -10.82
N ARG A 293 -17.50 9.88 -12.02
CA ARG A 293 -17.87 9.13 -13.21
C ARG A 293 -16.64 8.53 -13.87
N ALA A 294 -16.64 7.21 -14.07
CA ALA A 294 -15.54 6.54 -14.75
C ALA A 294 -15.28 7.07 -16.17
N ASP A 295 -16.30 7.60 -16.86
CA ASP A 295 -16.15 8.15 -18.21
C ASP A 295 -15.13 9.30 -18.28
N GLU A 296 -15.01 10.12 -17.23
CA GLU A 296 -14.04 11.23 -17.17
C GLU A 296 -12.59 10.71 -17.16
N ILE A 297 -12.36 9.54 -16.55
CA ILE A 297 -11.05 8.87 -16.50
C ILE A 297 -10.71 8.30 -17.88
N LEU A 298 -11.68 7.69 -18.55
CA LEU A 298 -11.48 7.09 -19.87
C LEU A 298 -11.24 8.17 -20.94
N ASN A 299 -11.95 9.29 -20.83
CA ASN A 299 -11.85 10.44 -21.73
C ASN A 299 -10.65 11.35 -21.41
N PHE A 300 -9.92 11.09 -20.32
CA PHE A 300 -8.73 11.85 -19.96
C PHE A 300 -7.72 11.88 -21.12
N LYS A 301 -7.31 13.06 -21.54
CA LYS A 301 -6.33 13.22 -22.62
C LYS A 301 -4.91 13.12 -22.06
N ILE A 302 -4.20 12.07 -22.43
CA ILE A 302 -2.79 11.92 -22.06
C ILE A 302 -1.96 12.79 -23.00
N ALA A 303 -1.22 13.75 -22.45
CA ALA A 303 -0.37 14.63 -23.25
C ALA A 303 0.66 13.83 -24.04
N LYS A 304 0.82 14.17 -25.32
CA LYS A 304 1.89 13.59 -26.16
C LYS A 304 3.24 14.08 -25.65
N VAL A 305 4.12 13.18 -25.26
CA VAL A 305 5.47 13.55 -24.80
C VAL A 305 6.49 13.29 -25.90
N LYS A 306 7.48 14.19 -26.07
CA LYS A 306 8.63 13.92 -26.93
C LYS A 306 9.40 12.74 -26.37
N HIS A 307 9.43 11.65 -27.12
CA HIS A 307 10.03 10.39 -26.69
C HIS A 307 11.56 10.46 -26.79
N ASP A 308 12.26 10.22 -25.68
CA ASP A 308 13.68 9.89 -25.72
C ASP A 308 13.82 8.36 -25.60
N PHE A 309 13.87 7.70 -26.75
CA PHE A 309 13.99 6.25 -26.83
C PHE A 309 15.33 5.70 -26.32
N LYS A 310 16.29 6.56 -25.94
CA LYS A 310 17.54 6.12 -25.32
C LYS A 310 17.36 5.72 -23.85
N SER A 311 16.25 6.14 -23.23
CA SER A 311 16.00 6.04 -21.79
C SER A 311 15.25 4.78 -21.35
N ALA A 312 14.48 4.15 -22.24
CA ALA A 312 13.79 2.90 -21.97
C ALA A 312 14.65 1.74 -22.48
N ASP A 313 15.11 0.90 -21.56
CA ASP A 313 15.74 -0.37 -21.94
C ASP A 313 14.79 -1.16 -22.85
N GLY A 314 15.36 -1.86 -23.83
CA GLY A 314 14.65 -2.46 -24.96
C GLY A 314 13.51 -3.43 -24.62
N TYR A 315 13.33 -3.82 -23.36
CA TYR A 315 12.30 -4.74 -22.87
C TYR A 315 10.92 -4.11 -22.70
N LEU A 316 10.82 -2.84 -22.27
CA LEU A 316 9.54 -2.13 -22.19
C LEU A 316 9.17 -1.44 -23.51
N MET A 317 10.10 -1.36 -24.47
CA MET A 317 9.89 -0.67 -25.74
C MET A 317 8.75 -1.22 -26.61
N PRO A 318 8.56 -2.55 -26.75
CA PRO A 318 7.40 -3.09 -27.46
C PRO A 318 6.08 -2.67 -26.79
N PHE A 319 6.05 -2.75 -25.45
CA PHE A 319 4.92 -2.30 -24.63
C PHE A 319 4.61 -0.82 -24.84
N LEU A 320 5.62 0.06 -24.79
CA LEU A 320 5.46 1.50 -24.91
C LEU A 320 5.05 1.97 -26.32
N LYS A 321 5.44 1.24 -27.38
CA LYS A 321 5.11 1.57 -28.78
C LYS A 321 3.63 1.36 -29.13
N GLU A 322 2.99 0.35 -28.53
CA GLU A 322 1.55 0.10 -28.71
C GLU A 322 0.70 1.29 -28.21
N PHE A 323 1.13 1.91 -27.11
CA PHE A 323 0.47 3.08 -26.52
C PHE A 323 0.67 4.41 -27.25
N ILE A 324 1.63 4.49 -28.19
CA ILE A 324 1.93 5.70 -28.97
C ILE A 324 1.12 5.73 -30.28
N SER A 325 0.58 4.59 -30.69
CA SER A 325 -0.07 4.39 -32.00
C SER A 325 -1.60 4.66 -31.98
N ASN A 326 -2.16 4.90 -30.79
CA ASN A 326 -3.55 5.30 -30.52
C ASN A 326 -3.58 6.63 -29.77
#